data_AF-A0A3S7KUA5-F1
#
_entry.id   AF-A0A3S7KUA5-F1
#
_cell.length_a   1.000
_cell.length_b   1.000
_cell.length_c   1.000
_cell.angle_alpha   90.00
_cell.angle_beta   90.00
_cell.angle_gamma   90.00
#
_symmetry.space_group_name_H-M   'P 1'
#
loop_
_entity.id
_entity.type
_entity.pdbx_description
1 polymer ?
#
loop_
_entity_poly.entity_id
_entity_poly.type
_entity_poly.pdbx_seq_one_letter_code
_entity_poly.pdbx_strand_id
1 'polypeptide(L)' 'MIGEVLQFQDLQELCRPGERPRLSTVEAWARKEGIRYRYDGKGGIWTTAAAMNAALGLQQASNDTYGNDVI' A
#
# COMPACT_ATOMS: atom_id res chain seq x y z
N MET A 1 -4.58 0.15 16.36
CA MET A 1 -3.57 0.85 15.55
C MET A 1 -4.27 1.38 14.31
N ILE A 2 -4.30 2.70 14.12
CA ILE A 2 -4.80 3.28 12.86
C ILE A 2 -3.84 2.79 11.78
N GLY A 3 -4.32 1.95 10.86
CA GLY A 3 -3.50 1.44 9.76
C GLY A 3 -2.90 2.60 9.00
N GLU A 4 -1.59 2.55 8.76
CA GLU A 4 -0.83 3.58 8.08
C GLU A 4 -1.51 3.91 6.73
N VAL A 5 -2.05 5.13 6.63
CA VAL A 5 -2.72 5.61 5.42
C VAL A 5 -1.66 6.17 4.49
N LEU A 6 -1.49 5.51 3.36
CA LEU A 6 -0.54 5.91 2.33
C LEU A 6 -1.23 6.89 1.39
N GLN A 7 -0.78 8.13 1.41
CA GLN A 7 -1.27 9.17 0.52
C GLN A 7 -0.62 9.07 -0.85
N PHE A 8 -1.15 9.83 -1.81
CA PHE A 8 -0.64 9.87 -3.18
C PHE A 8 0.88 10.09 -3.25
N GLN A 9 1.43 10.97 -2.41
CA GLN A 9 2.86 11.25 -2.37
C GLN A 9 3.71 10.02 -2.03
N ASP A 10 3.24 9.22 -1.08
CA ASP A 10 3.90 7.97 -0.66
C ASP A 10 3.84 6.93 -1.80
N LEU A 11 2.68 6.83 -2.45
CA LEU A 11 2.50 5.98 -3.62
C LEU A 11 3.39 6.39 -4.80
N GLN A 12 3.67 7.68 -4.97
CA GLN A 12 4.61 8.17 -5.98
C GLN A 12 6.02 7.66 -5.72
N GLU A 13 6.49 7.77 -4.47
CA GLU A 13 7.83 7.29 -4.09
C GLU A 13 7.95 5.78 -4.23
N LEU A 14 6.90 5.03 -3.89
CA LEU A 14 6.90 3.58 -4.01
C LEU A 14 6.80 3.11 -5.47
N CYS A 15 6.03 3.82 -6.30
CA CYS A 15 5.88 3.50 -7.73
C CYS A 15 7.16 3.79 -8.52
N ARG A 16 7.78 4.96 -8.30
CA ARG A 16 9.10 5.32 -8.86
C ARG A 16 9.87 6.19 -7.86
N PRO A 17 10.84 5.64 -7.13
CA PRO A 17 11.65 6.45 -6.23
C PRO A 17 12.49 7.45 -7.03
N GLY A 18 12.33 8.74 -6.73
CA GLY A 18 13.07 9.85 -7.37
C GLY A 18 12.40 10.48 -8.59
N GLU A 19 11.41 9.84 -9.19
CA GLU A 19 10.56 10.44 -10.22
C GLU A 19 9.20 10.75 -9.57
N ARG A 20 8.55 11.87 -9.87
CA ARG A 20 7.20 12.16 -9.34
C ARG A 20 6.16 11.76 -10.40
N PRO A 21 5.79 10.46 -10.53
CA PRO A 21 4.86 10.01 -11.55
C PRO A 21 3.51 10.70 -11.37
N ARG A 22 2.82 10.97 -12.48
CA ARG A 22 1.48 11.57 -12.45
C ARG A 22 0.47 10.62 -11.82
N LEU A 23 -0.66 11.15 -11.37
CA LEU A 23 -1.79 10.38 -10.82
C LEU A 23 -2.13 9.17 -11.69
N SER A 24 -2.25 9.37 -13.00
CA SER A 24 -2.58 8.32 -13.96
C SER A 24 -1.58 7.17 -13.99
N THR A 25 -0.28 7.44 -13.79
CA THR A 25 0.76 6.40 -13.72
C THR A 25 0.64 5.61 -12.43
N VAL A 26 0.42 6.29 -11.30
CA VAL A 26 0.24 5.64 -10.00
C VAL A 26 -1.07 4.84 -9.96
N GLU A 27 -2.15 5.34 -10.56
CA GLU A 27 -3.41 4.61 -10.70
C GLU A 27 -3.26 3.36 -11.58
N ALA A 28 -2.57 3.48 -12.72
CA ALA A 28 -2.30 2.34 -13.59
C ALA A 28 -1.43 1.29 -12.89
N TRP A 29 -0.42 1.73 -12.13
CA TRP A 29 0.40 0.87 -11.31
C TRP A 29 -0.42 0.19 -10.20
N ALA A 30 -1.19 0.95 -9.42
CA ALA A 30 -2.02 0.43 -8.34
C ALA A 30 -3.04 -0.59 -8.88
N ARG A 31 -3.65 -0.32 -10.04
CA ARG A 31 -4.56 -1.24 -10.71
C ARG A 31 -3.85 -2.51 -11.20
N LYS A 32 -2.60 -2.40 -11.67
CA LYS A 32 -1.79 -3.54 -12.12
C LYS A 32 -1.43 -4.45 -10.94
N GLU A 33 -1.03 -3.86 -9.82
CA GLU A 33 -0.69 -4.60 -8.59
C GLU A 33 -1.94 -5.06 -7.82
N GLY A 34 -3.14 -4.58 -8.17
CA GLY A 34 -4.39 -4.92 -7.49
C GLY A 34 -4.63 -4.16 -6.18
N ILE A 35 -3.90 -3.07 -5.95
CA ILE A 35 -4.00 -2.24 -4.75
C ILE A 35 -5.33 -1.50 -4.74
N ARG A 36 -6.12 -1.70 -3.68
CA ARG A 36 -7.36 -0.93 -3.47
C ARG A 36 -7.02 0.49 -3.05
N TYR A 37 -7.43 1.47 -3.85
CA TYR A 37 -7.28 2.89 -3.55
C TYR A 37 -8.64 3.59 -3.50
N ARG A 38 -8.69 4.75 -2.83
CA ARG A 38 -9.84 5.65 -2.82
C ARG A 38 -9.40 7.07 -3.17
N TYR A 39 -10.33 7.89 -3.66
CA TYR A 39 -10.06 9.29 -3.93
C TYR A 39 -10.24 10.13 -2.66
N ASP A 40 -9.31 11.07 -2.42
CA ASP A 40 -9.34 12.01 -1.28
C ASP A 40 -10.25 13.23 -1.54
N GLY A 41 -10.88 13.32 -2.72
CA GLY A 41 -11.70 14.48 -3.12
C GLY A 41 -10.88 15.72 -3.52
N LYS A 42 -9.59 15.79 -3.18
CA LYS A 42 -8.64 16.83 -3.63
C LYS A 42 -7.91 16.52 -4.95
N GLY A 43 -8.35 15.48 -5.67
CA GLY A 43 -7.70 15.03 -6.92
C GLY A 43 -6.51 14.08 -6.71
N GLY A 44 -6.28 13.62 -5.47
CA GLY A 44 -5.34 12.55 -5.15
C GLY A 44 -6.03 11.23 -4.84
N ILE A 45 -5.26 10.14 -4.90
CA ILE A 45 -5.66 8.83 -4.37
C ILE A 45 -4.97 8.58 -3.03
N TRP A 46 -5.63 7.84 -2.16
CA TRP A 46 -5.06 7.32 -0.93
C TRP A 46 -5.36 5.83 -0.85
N THR A 47 -4.46 5.10 -0.22
CA THR A 47 -4.65 3.69 0.13
C THR A 47 -4.22 3.47 1.57
N THR A 48 -4.32 2.24 2.04
CA THR A 48 -3.80 1.85 3.35
C THR A 48 -2.66 0.86 3.14
N ALA A 49 -1.67 0.87 4.02
CA ALA A 49 -0.59 -0.11 3.99
C ALA A 49 -1.14 -1.55 4.00
N ALA A 50 -2.23 -1.81 4.72
CA ALA A 50 -2.90 -3.10 4.71
C ALA A 50 -3.44 -3.48 3.31
N ALA A 51 -4.12 -2.56 2.61
CA ALA A 51 -4.64 -2.80 1.27
C ALA A 51 -3.53 -2.97 0.23
N MET A 52 -2.43 -2.24 0.39
CA MET A 52 -1.24 -2.38 -0.44
C MET A 52 -0.54 -3.73 -0.21
N ASN A 53 -0.25 -4.08 1.04
CA ASN A 53 0.38 -5.34 1.40
C ASN A 53 -0.44 -6.54 0.90
N ALA A 54 -1.77 -6.50 1.10
CA ALA A 54 -2.68 -7.52 0.60
C ALA A 54 -2.64 -7.68 -0.94
N ALA A 55 -2.46 -6.58 -1.68
CA ALA A 55 -2.38 -6.59 -3.13
C ALA A 55 -1.04 -7.12 -3.65
N LEU A 56 0.05 -6.78 -2.97
CA LEU A 56 1.40 -7.29 -3.28
C LEU A 56 1.59 -8.77 -2.93
N GLY A 57 0.57 -9.44 -2.38
CA GLY A 57 0.69 -10.80 -1.87
C GLY A 57 1.60 -10.92 -0.64
N LEU A 58 2.06 -9.78 -0.11
CA LEU A 58 2.68 -9.67 1.19
C LEU A 58 1.53 -9.77 2.18
N GLN A 59 1.08 -11.00 2.46
CA GLN A 59 0.31 -11.23 3.66
C GLN A 59 1.09 -10.54 4.77
N GLN A 60 0.49 -9.52 5.42
CA GLN A 60 1.02 -9.05 6.69
C GLN A 60 1.24 -10.34 7.46
N ALA A 61 2.49 -10.62 7.82
CA ALA A 61 2.79 -11.75 8.67
C ALA A 61 1.96 -11.50 9.92
N SER A 62 0.75 -12.06 9.94
CA SER A 62 -0.06 -12.26 11.11
C SER A 62 0.90 -13.01 11.97
N ASN A 63 1.55 -12.28 12.88
CA ASN A 63 2.69 -12.70 13.66
C ASN A 63 2.43 -14.14 14.09
N ASP A 64 2.96 -15.08 13.30
CA ASP A 64 2.70 -16.49 13.51
C ASP A 64 3.43 -16.69 14.81
N THR A 65 2.64 -16.83 15.85
CA THR A 65 3.07 -16.83 17.23
C THR A 65 4.13 -17.92 17.28
N TYR A 66 5.40 -17.51 17.22
CA TYR A 66 6.51 -18.44 17.18
C TYR A 66 6.32 -19.31 18.41
N GLY A 67 5.96 -20.57 18.15
CA GLY A 67 5.74 -21.58 19.16
C GLY A 67 6.97 -21.62 20.05
N ASN A 68 6.82 -21.12 21.26
CA ASN A 68 7.78 -21.27 22.33
C ASN A 68 7.01 -21.70 23.57
N ASP A 69 6.57 -22.95 23.53
CA ASP A 69 6.63 -23.79 24.73
C ASP A 69 7.09 -25.20 24.35
N VAL A 70 8.40 -25.32 24.12
CA VAL A 70 9.11 -26.55 24.46
C VAL A 70 9.42 -26.45 25.94
N ILE A 71 8.60 -27.07 26.81
CA ILE A 71 9.02 -27.63 28.11
C ILE A 71 8.28 -28.94 28.36
#